data_AF-A0A8J7LIZ8-F1
#
_entry.id   AF-A0A8J7LIZ8-F1
#
_cell.length_a   1.000
_cell.length_b   1.000
_cell.length_c   1.000
_cell.angle_alpha   90.00
_cell.angle_beta   90.00
_cell.angle_gamma   90.00
#
_symmetry.space_group_name_H-M   'P 1'
#
loop_
_entity.id
_entity.type
_entity.pdbx_description
1 polymer ?
#
loop_
_entity_poly.entity_id
_entity_poly.type
_entity_poly.pdbx_seq_one_letter_code
_entity_poly.pdbx_strand_id
1 'polypeptide(L)' 'MPDILSLLQCLLPQINATTMRQLNQIIQAMLAMNGRITMLGISRWAEMGGSYRTMLRFFHTVIPWA' A
#
# COMPACT_ATOMS: atom_id res chain seq x y z
N MET A 1 9.91 3.92 11.45
CA MET A 1 8.45 3.66 11.47
C MET A 1 8.09 2.17 11.21
N PRO A 2 8.74 1.17 11.84
CA PRO A 2 8.32 -0.23 11.69
C PRO A 2 7.03 -0.55 12.47
N ASP A 3 6.72 0.20 13.52
CA ASP A 3 5.67 -0.16 14.50
C ASP A 3 4.26 -0.13 13.94
N ILE A 4 3.96 0.74 12.96
CA ILE A 4 2.62 0.78 12.37
C ILE A 4 2.42 -0.33 11.33
N LEU A 5 3.51 -0.78 10.69
CA LEU A 5 3.47 -1.82 9.67
C LEU A 5 3.45 -3.22 10.28
N SER A 6 4.01 -3.40 11.48
CA SER A 6 3.90 -4.65 12.23
C SER A 6 2.46 -4.94 12.63
N LEU A 7 1.66 -3.92 12.96
CA LEU A 7 0.22 -4.06 13.24
C LEU A 7 -0.56 -4.65 12.06
N LEU A 8 -0.10 -4.45 10.83
CA LEU A 8 -0.76 -4.98 9.64
C LEU A 8 -0.52 -6.48 9.43
N GLN A 9 0.46 -7.10 10.12
CA GLN A 9 0.81 -8.50 9.91
C GLN A 9 -0.36 -9.47 10.14
N CYS A 10 -1.37 -9.08 10.93
CA CYS A 10 -2.59 -9.86 11.12
C CYS A 10 -3.39 -10.08 9.83
N LEU A 11 -3.15 -9.29 8.78
CA LEU A 11 -3.81 -9.40 7.48
C LEU A 11 -3.17 -10.45 6.57
N LEU A 12 -1.92 -10.85 6.80
CA LEU A 12 -1.20 -11.84 5.98
C LEU A 12 -1.95 -13.18 5.75
N PRO A 13 -2.72 -13.72 6.71
CA PRO A 13 -3.50 -14.94 6.47
C PRO A 13 -4.68 -14.72 5.52
N GLN A 14 -5.17 -13.48 5.39
CA GLN A 14 -6.37 -13.12 4.63
C GLN A 14 -6.04 -12.57 3.24
N ILE A 15 -4.84 -12.02 3.06
CA ILE A 15 -4.39 -11.47 1.78
C ILE A 15 -3.04 -12.06 1.37
N ASN A 16 -2.79 -12.15 0.07
CA ASN A 16 -1.52 -12.67 -0.42
C ASN A 16 -0.35 -11.72 -0.07
N ALA A 17 0.86 -12.28 -0.03
CA ALA A 17 2.07 -11.54 0.34
C ALA A 17 2.39 -10.35 -0.59
N THR A 18 1.98 -10.42 -1.87
CA THR A 18 2.18 -9.35 -2.83
C THR A 18 1.27 -8.14 -2.53
N THR A 19 -0.02 -8.39 -2.31
CA THR A 19 -1.01 -7.38 -1.90
C THR A 19 -0.62 -6.75 -0.57
N MET A 20 -0.08 -7.54 0.37
CA MET A 20 0.45 -7.04 1.63
C MET A 20 1.64 -6.09 1.45
N ARG A 21 2.61 -6.44 0.59
CA ARG A 21 3.75 -5.55 0.27
C ARG A 21 3.27 -4.25 -0.38
N GLN A 22 2.31 -4.33 -1.29
CA GLN A 22 1.71 -3.16 -1.94
C GLN A 22 1.00 -2.25 -0.92
N LEU A 23 0.23 -2.86 0.01
CA LEU A 23 -0.43 -2.15 1.09
C LEU A 23 0.57 -1.40 1.99
N ASN A 24 1.67 -2.06 2.39
CA ASN A 24 2.71 -1.42 3.19
C ASN A 24 3.32 -0.20 2.48
N GLN A 25 3.58 -0.29 1.18
CA GLN A 25 4.11 0.82 0.39
C GLN A 25 3.10 1.99 0.30
N ILE A 26 1.82 1.67 0.09
CA ILE A 26 0.74 2.67 0.07
C ILE A 26 0.65 3.39 1.42
N ILE A 27 0.65 2.64 2.53
CA ILE A 27 0.52 3.22 3.87
C ILE A 27 1.72 4.11 4.20
N GLN A 28 2.95 3.67 3.89
CA GLN A 28 4.14 4.51 4.07
C GLN A 28 4.03 5.83 3.29
N ALA A 29 3.63 5.76 2.03
CA ALA A 29 3.45 6.95 1.20
C ALA A 29 2.34 7.86 1.74
N MET A 30 1.19 7.31 2.13
CA MET A 30 0.09 8.09 2.70
C MET A 30 0.47 8.80 4.00
N LEU A 31 1.28 8.15 4.86
CA LEU A 31 1.73 8.74 6.13
C LEU A 31 2.72 9.89 5.95
N ALA A 32 3.46 9.91 4.84
CA ALA A 32 4.48 10.92 4.60
C ALA A 32 4.04 12.01 3.61
N MET A 33 3.03 11.74 2.78
CA MET A 33 2.45 12.71 1.87
C MET A 33 1.60 13.73 2.63
N ASN A 34 1.75 15.01 2.27
CA ASN A 34 0.87 16.09 2.73
C ASN A 34 -0.02 16.56 1.58
N GLY A 35 -1.26 16.93 1.90
CA GLY A 35 -2.23 17.45 0.92
C GLY A 35 -3.00 16.35 0.20
N ARG A 36 -3.15 16.45 -1.13
CA ARG A 36 -4.01 15.54 -1.90
C ARG A 36 -3.37 14.16 -2.09
N ILE A 37 -4.01 13.15 -1.52
CA ILE A 37 -3.65 11.74 -1.70
C ILE A 37 -4.32 11.22 -2.97
N THR A 38 -3.51 10.89 -3.98
CA THR A 38 -3.97 10.34 -5.27
C THR A 38 -3.08 9.16 -5.66
N MET A 39 -3.56 8.22 -6.50
CA MET A 39 -2.73 7.09 -6.94
C MET A 39 -1.42 7.54 -7.62
N LEU A 40 -1.49 8.60 -8.43
CA LEU A 40 -0.31 9.19 -9.07
C LEU A 40 0.63 9.80 -8.03
N GLY A 41 0.09 10.55 -7.06
CA GLY A 41 0.88 11.11 -5.96
C GLY A 41 1.59 10.04 -5.14
N ILE A 42 0.88 8.97 -4.77
CA ILE A 42 1.45 7.82 -4.05
C ILE A 42 2.56 7.17 -4.88
N SER A 43 2.35 6.95 -6.18
CA SER A 43 3.38 6.35 -7.04
C SER A 43 4.62 7.22 -7.23
N ARG A 44 4.47 8.55 -7.20
CA ARG A 44 5.59 9.49 -7.23
C ARG A 44 6.36 9.50 -5.93
N TRP A 45 5.67 9.35 -4.81
CA TRP A 45 6.29 9.34 -3.49
C TRP A 45 6.97 8.01 -3.19
N ALA A 46 6.40 6.89 -3.64
CA ALA A 46 6.94 5.55 -3.41
C ALA A 46 8.23 5.24 -4.19
N GLU A 47 8.79 6.17 -4.97
CA GLU A 47 10.01 6.05 -5.79
C GLU A 47 10.24 4.63 -6.38
N MET A 48 11.15 3.85 -5.78
CA MET A 48 11.48 2.47 -6.22
C MET A 48 10.51 1.38 -5.74
N GLY A 49 9.68 1.68 -4.74
CA GLY A 49 8.78 0.74 -4.07
C GLY A 49 7.42 0.54 -4.75
N GLY A 50 7.01 1.42 -5.67
CA GLY A 50 5.67 1.32 -6.25
C GLY A 50 5.42 2.17 -7.49
N SER A 51 5.49 1.54 -8.66
CA SER A 51 5.01 2.16 -9.91
C SER A 51 3.52 2.48 -9.85
N TYR A 52 3.04 3.39 -10.72
CA TYR A 52 1.60 3.64 -10.87
C TYR A 52 0.82 2.35 -11.16
N ARG A 53 1.40 1.44 -11.95
CA ARG A 53 0.80 0.13 -12.24
C ARG A 53 0.71 -0.77 -11.01
N THR A 54 1.64 -0.64 -10.06
CA THR A 54 1.59 -1.35 -8.78
C THR A 54 0.41 -0.85 -7.94
N MET A 55 0.21 0.47 -7.86
CA MET A 55 -0.94 1.06 -7.18
C MET A 55 -2.25 0.63 -7.84
N LEU A 56 -2.30 0.70 -9.17
CA LEU A 56 -3.46 0.25 -9.94
C LEU A 56 -3.79 -1.22 -9.65
N ARG A 57 -2.80 -2.12 -9.66
CA ARG A 57 -3.01 -3.54 -9.31
C ARG A 57 -3.60 -3.71 -7.93
N PHE A 58 -3.10 -2.99 -6.93
CA PHE A 58 -3.62 -3.06 -5.57
C PHE A 58 -5.09 -2.66 -5.50
N PHE A 59 -5.44 -1.49 -6.04
CA PHE A 59 -6.81 -0.98 -6.00
C PHE A 59 -7.80 -1.76 -6.88
N HIS A 60 -7.31 -2.50 -7.88
CA HIS A 60 -8.12 -3.44 -8.67
C HIS A 60 -8.17 -4.86 -8.07
N THR A 61 -7.38 -5.16 -7.05
CA THR A 61 -7.41 -6.48 -6.40
C THR A 61 -8.65 -6.58 -5.54
N VAL A 62 -9.46 -7.62 -5.77
CA VAL A 62 -10.59 -7.95 -4.90
C VAL A 62 -10.03 -8.51 -3.60
N ILE A 63 -10.27 -7.80 -2.49
CA ILE A 63 -9.93 -8.25 -1.15
C ILE A 63 -11.25 -8.59 -0.43
N PRO A 64 -11.45 -9.84 0.02
CA PRO A 64 -12.65 -10.24 0.74
C PRO A 64 -12.59 -9.70 2.17
N TRP A 65 -13.03 -8.47 2.37
CA TRP A 65 -13.06 -7.81 3.69
C TRP A 65 -14.20 -8.28 4.60
N ALA A 66 -15.08 -9.14 4.09
CA ALA A 66 -16.30 -9.61 4.75
C ALA A 66 -16.12 -10.99 5.38
#